data_AF-A0A7W0NC12-F1
#
_entry.id   AF-A0A7W0NC12-F1
#
_cell.length_a   1.000
_cell.length_b   1.000
_cell.length_c   1.000
_cell.angle_alpha   90.00
_cell.angle_beta   90.00
_cell.angle_gamma   90.00
#
_symmetry.space_group_name_H-M   'P 1'
#
loop_
_entity.id
_entity.type
_entity.pdbx_description
1 polymer ?
#
loop_
_entity_poly.entity_id
_entity_poly.type
_entity_poly.pdbx_seq_one_letter_code
_entity_poly.pdbx_strand_id
1 'polypeptide(L)'
;MIARRDLILGTVFLLGLSGATGIRSASQAAPATPVDSGSAAIAIVATGLVNPRGFTFGPDGELIVALGGAGGDSAGIVVVG
;
A
#
# COMPACT_ATOMS: atom_id res chain seq x y z
N MET A 1 49.69 40.46 25.00
CA MET A 1 50.22 39.37 24.15
C MET A 1 49.11 38.32 24.03
N ILE A 2 48.31 38.38 22.96
CA ILE A 2 47.32 37.33 22.64
C ILE A 2 48.12 36.07 22.32
N ALA A 3 47.99 35.06 23.19
CA ALA A 3 48.84 33.88 23.14
C ALA A 3 48.38 33.01 21.96
N ARG A 4 49.33 32.42 21.23
CA ARG A 4 49.08 31.51 20.10
C ARG A 4 48.12 30.35 20.42
N ARG A 5 47.90 30.06 21.71
CA ARG A 5 46.94 29.07 22.22
C ARG A 5 45.48 29.52 22.07
N ASP A 6 45.20 30.82 22.16
CA ASP A 6 43.84 31.38 22.04
C ASP A 6 43.38 31.44 20.58
N LEU A 7 44.32 31.66 19.65
CA LEU A 7 44.07 31.66 18.20
C LEU A 7 43.74 30.26 17.67
N ILE A 8 44.39 29.21 18.19
CA ILE A 8 44.12 27.82 17.80
C ILE A 8 42.75 27.37 18.33
N LEU A 9 42.42 27.71 19.58
CA LEU A 9 41.12 27.38 20.17
C LEU A 9 39.96 28.07 19.43
N GLY A 10 40.12 29.34 19.04
CA GLY A 10 39.13 30.06 18.24
C GLY A 10 38.96 29.52 16.82
N THR A 11 40.05 29.07 16.18
CA THR A 11 40.03 28.50 14.83
C THR A 11 39.36 27.12 14.81
N VAL A 12 39.61 26.27 15.81
CA VAL A 12 38.94 24.96 15.93
C VAL A 12 37.45 25.13 16.24
N PHE A 13 37.08 26.13 17.04
CA PHE A 13 35.67 26.46 17.32
C PHE A 13 34.93 26.99 16.07
N LEU A 14 35.59 27.80 15.23
CA LEU A 14 35.03 28.25 13.94
C LEU A 14 34.97 27.14 12.88
N LEU A 15 35.92 26.20 12.87
CA LEU A 15 35.92 25.08 11.92
C LEU A 15 34.92 23.98 12.30
N GLY A 16 34.60 23.83 13.60
CA GLY A 16 33.60 22.88 14.10
C GLY A 16 32.14 23.27 13.80
N LEU A 17 31.88 24.55 13.49
CA LEU A 17 30.52 25.06 13.22
C LEU A 17 30.14 25.06 11.73
N SER A 18 31.05 24.65 10.82
CA SER A 18 30.75 24.52 9.38
C SER A 18 30.03 23.20 9.01
N GLY A 19 29.69 22.35 9.98
CA GLY A 19 28.97 21.09 9.77
C GLY A 19 27.45 21.22 9.63
N ALA A 20 26.89 22.43 9.54
CA ALA A 20 25.49 22.61 9.21
C ALA A 20 25.28 22.42 7.70
N THR A 21 24.26 21.64 7.31
CA THR A 21 23.42 21.76 6.10
C THR A 21 23.16 20.42 5.40
N GLY A 22 22.42 19.54 6.08
CA GLY A 22 21.99 18.28 5.49
C GLY A 22 20.64 17.78 5.99
N ILE A 23 19.75 18.65 6.47
CA ILE A 23 18.36 18.25 6.71
C ILE A 23 17.68 18.05 5.35
N ARG A 24 17.71 16.81 4.86
CA ARG A 24 16.90 16.40 3.72
C ARG A 24 15.45 16.54 4.16
N SER A 25 14.75 17.51 3.57
CA SER A 25 13.30 17.60 3.74
C SER A 25 12.70 16.27 3.28
N ALA A 26 11.97 15.59 4.15
CA ALA A 26 11.19 14.43 3.74
C ALA A 26 10.19 14.95 2.69
N SER A 27 10.29 14.43 1.46
CA SER A 27 9.31 14.73 0.42
C SER A 27 7.96 14.29 0.97
N GLN A 28 7.09 15.26 1.25
CA GLN A 28 5.76 14.99 1.75
C GLN A 28 5.03 14.17 0.69
N ALA A 29 4.54 12.98 1.06
CA ALA A 29 3.73 12.18 0.15
C ALA A 29 2.55 13.05 -0.31
N ALA A 30 2.28 13.05 -1.62
CA ALA A 30 1.18 13.84 -2.15
C ALA A 30 -0.12 13.46 -1.41
N PRO A 31 -0.99 14.43 -1.09
CA PRO A 31 -2.26 14.13 -0.47
C PRO A 31 -3.05 13.18 -1.38
N ALA A 32 -3.56 12.09 -0.82
CA ALA A 32 -4.46 11.21 -1.55
C ALA A 32 -5.68 12.03 -1.98
N THR A 33 -5.91 12.17 -3.28
CA THR A 33 -7.12 12.78 -3.79
C THR A 33 -8.29 11.84 -3.47
N PRO A 34 -9.33 12.28 -2.76
CA PRO A 34 -10.52 11.45 -2.57
C PRO A 34 -11.07 11.13 -3.96
N VAL A 35 -11.05 9.85 -4.34
CA VAL A 35 -11.88 9.40 -5.46
C VAL A 35 -13.32 9.51 -4.98
N ASP A 36 -14.16 10.14 -5.80
CA ASP A 36 -15.60 10.18 -5.54
C ASP A 36 -16.06 8.73 -5.39
N SER A 37 -16.58 8.39 -4.21
CA SER A 37 -17.33 7.15 -4.01
C SER A 37 -18.69 7.30 -4.70
N GLY A 38 -18.68 7.68 -5.98
CA GLY A 38 -19.84 7.64 -6.83
C GLY A 38 -20.47 6.26 -6.70
N SER A 39 -21.80 6.20 -6.72
CA SER A 39 -22.57 4.96 -6.52
C SER A 39 -21.91 3.84 -7.33
N ALA A 40 -21.23 2.93 -6.63
CA ALA A 40 -20.45 1.89 -7.28
C ALA A 40 -21.43 1.07 -8.11
N ALA A 41 -21.20 1.01 -9.42
CA ALA A 41 -22.04 0.23 -10.31
C ALA A 41 -21.92 -1.24 -9.88
N ILE A 42 -23.02 -1.79 -9.36
CA ILE A 42 -23.09 -3.21 -9.00
C ILE A 42 -23.34 -3.98 -10.29
N ALA A 43 -22.38 -4.82 -10.69
CA ALA A 43 -22.53 -5.73 -11.81
C ALA A 43 -22.73 -7.16 -11.31
N ILE A 44 -23.67 -7.88 -11.93
CA ILE A 44 -23.79 -9.32 -11.74
C ILE A 44 -22.77 -9.99 -12.65
N VAL A 45 -21.76 -10.63 -12.06
CA VAL A 45 -20.65 -11.26 -12.80
C VAL A 45 -20.81 -12.79 -12.94
N ALA A 46 -21.67 -13.39 -12.13
CA ALA A 46 -22.01 -14.81 -12.19
C ALA A 46 -23.37 -15.06 -11.54
N THR A 47 -24.15 -16.00 -12.08
CA THR A 47 -25.43 -16.44 -11.54
C THR A 47 -25.51 -17.97 -11.51
N GLY A 48 -26.49 -18.54 -10.81
CA GLY A 48 -26.71 -19.99 -10.80
C GLY A 48 -25.68 -20.78 -9.99
N LEU A 49 -24.85 -20.11 -9.18
CA LEU A 49 -23.87 -20.78 -8.31
C LEU A 49 -24.58 -21.51 -7.16
N VAL A 50 -24.20 -22.76 -6.94
CA VAL A 50 -24.74 -23.57 -5.84
C VAL A 50 -23.97 -23.29 -4.55
N ASN A 51 -24.61 -22.59 -3.61
CA ASN A 51 -24.10 -22.34 -2.27
C ASN A 51 -22.67 -21.75 -2.24
N PRO A 52 -22.40 -20.58 -2.88
CA PRO A 52 -21.05 -20.00 -2.93
C PRO A 52 -20.59 -19.57 -1.53
N ARG A 53 -19.39 -19.99 -1.12
CA ARG A 53 -18.88 -19.75 0.26
C ARG A 53 -17.61 -18.92 0.35
N GLY A 54 -17.00 -18.61 -0.78
CA GLY A 54 -15.80 -17.79 -0.87
C GLY A 54 -15.32 -17.66 -2.31
N PHE A 55 -14.45 -16.68 -2.57
CA PHE A 55 -13.81 -16.51 -3.87
C PHE A 55 -12.41 -15.90 -3.74
N THR A 56 -11.60 -16.07 -4.77
CA THR A 56 -10.33 -15.37 -4.95
C THR A 56 -10.12 -15.05 -6.42
N PHE A 57 -9.31 -14.05 -6.72
CA PHE A 57 -8.77 -13.88 -8.07
C PHE A 57 -7.50 -14.71 -8.22
N GLY A 58 -7.40 -15.42 -9.34
CA GLY A 58 -6.19 -16.12 -9.75
C GLY A 58 -5.09 -15.13 -10.18
N PRO A 59 -3.84 -15.59 -10.31
CA PRO A 59 -2.73 -14.76 -10.78
C PRO A 59 -2.97 -14.16 -12.17
N ASP A 60 -3.78 -14.84 -13.00
CA ASP A 60 -4.13 -14.41 -14.35
C ASP A 60 -5.44 -13.59 -14.42
N GLY A 61 -6.05 -13.27 -13.26
CA GLY A 61 -7.26 -12.46 -13.17
C GLY A 61 -8.58 -13.22 -13.22
N GLU A 62 -8.55 -14.55 -13.27
CA GLU A 62 -9.75 -15.39 -13.23
C GLU A 62 -10.44 -15.33 -11.87
N LEU A 63 -11.78 -15.26 -11.85
CA LEU A 63 -12.57 -15.35 -10.62
C LEU A 63 -12.81 -16.82 -10.25
N ILE A 64 -12.15 -17.29 -9.19
CA ILE A 64 -12.31 -18.65 -8.65
C ILE A 64 -13.30 -18.59 -7.49
N VAL A 65 -14.39 -19.37 -7.56
CA VAL A 65 -15.45 -19.41 -6.53
C VAL A 65 -15.58 -20.80 -5.93
N ALA A 66 -15.56 -20.90 -4.59
CA ALA A 66 -15.80 -22.14 -3.87
C ALA A 66 -17.29 -22.40 -3.70
N LEU A 67 -17.77 -23.53 -4.22
CA LEU A 67 -19.17 -23.97 -4.11
C LEU A 67 -19.32 -24.97 -2.96
N GLY A 68 -20.31 -24.75 -2.09
CA GLY A 68 -20.54 -25.55 -0.89
C GLY A 68 -21.30 -26.86 -1.10
N GLY A 69 -21.56 -27.27 -2.35
CA GLY A 69 -22.45 -28.39 -2.67
C GLY A 69 -23.90 -28.17 -2.20
N ALA A 70 -24.78 -29.12 -2.54
CA ALA A 70 -26.18 -29.09 -2.07
C ALA A 70 -26.37 -29.81 -0.71
N GLY A 71 -25.31 -30.41 -0.17
CA GLY A 71 -25.40 -31.49 0.81
C GLY A 71 -25.68 -32.84 0.12
N GLY A 72 -25.26 -33.96 0.73
CA GLY A 72 -25.32 -35.29 0.11
C GLY A 72 -24.18 -35.55 -0.90
N ASP A 73 -24.25 -36.66 -1.64
CA ASP A 73 -23.13 -37.17 -2.47
C ASP A 73 -22.92 -36.42 -3.80
N SER A 74 -23.64 -35.33 -4.04
CA SER A 74 -23.61 -34.58 -5.31
C SER A 74 -22.83 -33.27 -5.18
N ALA A 75 -21.81 -33.09 -6.02
CA ALA A 75 -21.15 -31.80 -6.20
C ALA A 75 -22.11 -30.80 -6.89
N GLY A 76 -22.09 -29.54 -6.45
CA GLY A 76 -22.89 -28.47 -7.07
C GLY A 76 -22.40 -28.21 -8.49
N ILE A 77 -23.26 -28.40 -9.49
CA ILE A 77 -22.94 -28.16 -10.90
C ILE A 77 -23.10 -26.68 -11.24
N VAL A 78 -22.22 -26.14 -12.10
CA VAL A 78 -22.36 -24.79 -12.67
C VAL A 78 -23.09 -24.90 -14.00
N VAL A 79 -24.20 -24.19 -14.17
CA VAL A 79 -24.80 -23.93 -15.49
C VAL A 79 -24.38 -22.51 -15.89
N VAL A 80 -23.53 -22.40 -16.91
CA VAL A 80 -23.19 -21.11 -17.52
C VAL A 80 -24.22 -20.83 -18.60
N GLY A 81 -24.87 -19.66 -18.53
CA GLY A 81 -25.79 -19.12 -19.53
C GLY A 81 -25.25 -17.82 -20.10
#